data_AF-W0J6H2-F1
#
_entry.id   AF-W0J6H2-F1
#
_cell.length_a   1.000
_cell.length_b   1.000
_cell.length_c   1.000
_cell.angle_alpha   90.00
_cell.angle_beta   90.00
_cell.angle_gamma   90.00
#
_symmetry.space_group_name_H-M   'P 1'
#
loop_
_entity.id
_entity.type
_entity.pdbx_description
1 polymer ?
#
loop_
_entity_poly.entity_id
_entity_poly.type
_entity_poly.pdbx_seq_one_letter_code
_entity_poly.pdbx_strand_id
1 'polypeptide(L)'
;MRYVYLATFFLIVLAVSVLGFRGSLFTHPPIEIFSDMDHQAKYKPQAESQFFADRRADRPAPAGTVAYGRSAGEPANADFLRADSAYYEGKSSDGSFAKGFPAEVPVTAALLERGQERYGIYCAPCHGALGDGNGITKQYGMGATPTYHDDRLRTMAEGEIYNTIIHGKGNMLSYADKLDVHDRWAVIAYVRALQRAQFATPADVPANHRTELGLK
;
A
#
# COMPACT_ATOMS: atom_id res chain seq x y z
N MET A 1 -31.28 64.17 17.30
CA MET A 1 -30.74 63.76 15.99
C MET A 1 -29.22 63.58 16.04
N ARG A 2 -28.40 64.64 16.17
CA ARG A 2 -26.91 64.56 16.17
C ARG A 2 -26.31 63.56 17.16
N TYR A 3 -26.80 63.53 18.41
CA TYR A 3 -26.29 62.60 19.43
C TYR A 3 -26.67 61.14 19.20
N VAL A 4 -27.78 60.88 18.52
CA VAL A 4 -28.22 59.53 18.18
C VAL A 4 -27.25 58.91 17.17
N TYR A 5 -26.89 59.67 16.11
CA TYR A 5 -25.92 59.20 15.12
C TYR A 5 -24.53 58.94 15.72
N LEU A 6 -24.08 59.78 16.66
CA LEU A 6 -22.79 59.59 17.34
C LEU A 6 -22.81 58.35 18.25
N ALA A 7 -23.89 58.15 19.02
CA ALA A 7 -24.04 56.98 19.88
C ALA A 7 -24.10 55.68 19.06
N THR A 8 -24.87 55.65 17.96
CA THR A 8 -24.95 54.49 17.08
C THR A 8 -23.62 54.19 16.40
N PHE A 9 -22.90 55.22 15.92
CA PHE A 9 -21.57 55.04 15.35
C PHE A 9 -20.59 54.43 16.36
N PHE A 10 -20.58 54.94 17.59
CA PHE A 10 -19.71 54.42 18.65
C PHE A 10 -20.03 52.96 19.00
N LEU A 11 -21.32 52.61 19.05
CA LEU A 11 -21.76 51.22 19.27
C LEU A 11 -21.33 50.28 18.13
N ILE A 12 -21.40 50.72 16.87
CA ILE A 12 -20.96 49.91 15.72
C ILE A 12 -19.44 49.71 15.79
N VAL A 13 -18.67 50.76 16.04
CA VAL A 13 -17.19 50.66 16.16
C VAL A 13 -16.82 49.74 17.32
N LEU A 14 -17.47 49.88 18.48
CA LEU A 14 -17.27 49.01 19.63
C LEU A 14 -17.58 47.56 19.27
N ALA A 15 -18.74 47.29 18.64
CA ALA A 15 -19.13 45.94 18.25
C ALA A 15 -18.15 45.30 17.27
N VAL A 16 -17.69 46.02 16.24
CA VAL A 16 -16.70 45.52 15.27
C VAL A 16 -15.33 45.31 15.93
N SER A 17 -14.92 46.19 16.84
CA SER A 17 -13.64 46.06 17.56
C SER A 17 -13.60 44.87 18.53
N VAL A 18 -14.72 44.58 19.22
CA VAL A 18 -14.83 43.49 20.19
C VAL A 18 -15.04 42.14 19.51
N LEU A 19 -15.85 42.09 18.44
CA LEU A 19 -16.16 40.84 17.73
C LEU A 19 -15.14 40.49 16.65
N GLY A 20 -14.30 41.44 16.24
CA GLY A 20 -13.28 41.29 15.20
C GLY A 20 -13.86 40.98 13.81
N PHE A 21 -12.97 40.82 12.83
CA PHE A 21 -13.33 40.25 11.54
C PHE A 21 -13.44 38.73 11.68
N ARG A 22 -14.66 38.19 11.59
CA ARG A 22 -14.89 36.73 11.61
C ARG A 22 -14.28 36.09 10.35
N GLY A 23 -13.56 34.98 10.51
CA GLY A 23 -13.04 34.18 9.38
C GLY A 23 -11.52 33.97 9.35
N SER A 24 -10.79 34.23 10.43
CA SER A 24 -9.36 33.87 10.50
C SER A 24 -9.16 32.36 10.50
N LEU A 25 -8.17 31.87 9.76
CA LEU A 25 -7.72 30.49 9.87
C LEU A 25 -7.13 30.26 11.28
N PHE A 26 -7.48 29.14 11.92
CA PHE A 26 -6.97 28.76 13.22
C PHE A 26 -5.91 27.66 13.09
N THR A 27 -4.87 27.70 13.94
CA THR A 27 -3.84 26.65 14.04
C THR A 27 -4.15 25.61 15.13
N HIS A 28 -5.15 25.88 15.96
CA HIS A 28 -5.64 24.97 16.99
C HIS A 28 -6.93 24.28 16.54
N PRO A 29 -7.22 23.08 17.08
CA PRO A 29 -8.51 22.43 16.86
C PRO A 29 -9.67 23.40 17.13
N PRO A 30 -10.72 23.39 16.28
CA PRO A 30 -11.90 24.22 16.49
C PRO A 30 -12.55 23.97 17.84
N ILE A 31 -13.26 24.98 18.35
CA ILE A 31 -14.05 24.82 19.57
C ILE A 31 -15.26 23.94 19.26
N GLU A 32 -15.37 22.82 19.98
CA GLU A 32 -16.51 21.92 19.93
C GLU A 32 -17.58 22.41 20.93
N ILE A 33 -18.73 22.89 20.44
CA ILE A 33 -19.79 23.45 21.30
C ILE A 33 -20.57 22.32 22.02
N PHE A 34 -20.75 21.17 21.36
CA PHE A 34 -21.45 20.00 21.90
C PHE A 34 -20.65 18.73 21.55
N SER A 35 -19.69 18.36 22.40
CA SER A 35 -18.77 17.25 22.13
C SER A 35 -19.20 15.89 22.70
N ASP A 36 -20.48 15.72 23.02
CA ASP A 36 -20.98 14.60 23.85
C ASP A 36 -20.74 13.21 23.24
N MET A 37 -20.76 13.10 21.91
CA MET A 37 -20.50 11.88 21.16
C MET A 37 -19.36 12.00 20.14
N ASP A 38 -18.67 13.14 20.10
CA ASP A 38 -17.48 13.33 19.26
C ASP A 38 -16.31 12.49 19.79
N HIS A 39 -16.14 12.50 21.12
CA HIS A 39 -15.14 11.73 21.85
C HIS A 39 -15.80 10.67 22.73
N GLN A 40 -16.02 9.50 22.15
CA GLN A 40 -16.69 8.39 22.83
C GLN A 40 -15.73 7.63 23.76
N ALA A 41 -16.26 7.06 24.85
CA ALA A 41 -15.51 6.20 25.77
C ALA A 41 -15.26 4.79 25.19
N LYS A 42 -14.72 4.73 23.96
CA LYS A 42 -14.28 3.52 23.27
C LYS A 42 -13.08 3.86 22.40
N TYR A 43 -12.19 2.89 22.21
CA TYR A 43 -11.08 3.06 21.28
C TYR A 43 -11.53 2.78 19.84
N LYS A 44 -11.14 3.68 18.92
CA LYS A 44 -11.19 3.44 17.48
C LYS A 44 -9.89 2.75 17.04
N PRO A 45 -9.84 2.12 15.84
CA PRO A 45 -8.58 1.65 15.28
C PRO A 45 -7.54 2.77 15.24
N GLN A 46 -6.29 2.47 15.58
CA GLN A 46 -5.18 3.43 15.66
C GLN A 46 -5.39 4.55 16.69
N ALA A 47 -6.33 4.40 17.63
CA ALA A 47 -6.51 5.36 18.71
C ALA A 47 -5.40 5.25 19.76
N GLU A 48 -5.19 6.35 20.46
CA GLU A 48 -4.34 6.39 21.64
C GLU A 48 -5.02 5.74 22.84
N SER A 49 -4.26 5.00 23.64
CA SER A 49 -4.70 4.39 24.91
C SER A 49 -3.92 4.96 26.09
N GLN A 50 -4.61 5.27 27.18
CA GLN A 50 -3.96 5.70 28.43
C GLN A 50 -3.58 4.52 29.34
N PHE A 51 -4.01 3.31 29.00
CA PHE A 51 -3.79 2.13 29.83
C PHE A 51 -2.46 1.42 29.56
N PHE A 52 -2.04 1.35 28.30
CA PHE A 52 -0.81 0.66 27.89
C PHE A 52 0.39 1.61 27.85
N ALA A 53 1.57 1.12 28.23
CA ALA A 53 2.81 1.93 28.29
C ALA A 53 3.23 2.51 26.92
N ASP A 54 2.91 1.82 25.82
CA ASP A 54 3.18 2.26 24.44
C ASP A 54 2.10 3.18 23.86
N ARG A 55 1.08 3.50 24.65
CA ARG A 55 -0.07 4.34 24.29
C ARG A 55 -0.88 3.87 23.09
N ARG A 56 -0.74 2.62 22.64
CA ARG A 56 -1.49 2.07 21.50
C ARG A 56 -2.74 1.34 21.96
N ALA A 57 -3.90 1.70 21.41
CA ALA A 57 -5.09 0.89 21.57
C ALA A 57 -4.98 -0.45 20.82
N ASP A 58 -4.39 -0.44 19.62
CA ASP A 58 -4.19 -1.63 18.80
C ASP A 58 -3.10 -2.53 19.40
N ARG A 59 -3.49 -3.70 19.92
CA ARG A 59 -2.58 -4.67 20.53
C ARG A 59 -2.10 -5.69 19.51
N PRO A 60 -0.80 -6.04 19.50
CA PRO A 60 -0.32 -7.14 18.68
C PRO A 60 -0.96 -8.46 19.14
N ALA A 61 -1.31 -9.31 18.20
CA ALA A 61 -1.78 -10.66 18.51
C ALA A 61 -0.65 -11.46 19.18
N PRO A 62 -0.95 -12.31 20.19
CA PRO A 62 0.03 -13.24 20.74
C PRO A 62 0.63 -14.15 19.65
N ALA A 63 1.93 -14.47 19.79
CA ALA A 63 2.62 -15.34 18.84
C ALA A 63 1.95 -16.73 18.76
N GLY A 64 1.85 -17.28 17.54
CA GLY A 64 1.22 -18.58 17.29
C GLY A 64 -0.32 -18.55 17.23
N THR A 65 -0.94 -17.38 17.37
CA THR A 65 -2.40 -17.25 17.20
C THR A 65 -2.79 -17.45 15.73
N VAL A 66 -3.68 -18.40 15.46
CA VAL A 66 -4.31 -18.58 14.15
C VAL A 66 -5.72 -17.99 14.21
N ALA A 67 -6.04 -17.09 13.27
CA ALA A 67 -7.37 -16.50 13.20
C ALA A 67 -8.40 -17.57 12.81
N TYR A 68 -9.50 -17.67 13.56
CA TYR A 68 -10.62 -18.54 13.20
C TYR A 68 -11.54 -17.80 12.24
N GLY A 69 -11.59 -18.23 10.98
CA GLY A 69 -12.43 -17.66 9.94
C GLY A 69 -13.89 -18.01 10.14
N ARG A 70 -14.66 -17.15 10.82
CA ARG A 70 -16.11 -17.22 10.80
C ARG A 70 -16.70 -15.86 10.48
N SER A 71 -17.30 -15.73 9.31
CA SER A 71 -18.46 -14.86 9.12
C SER A 71 -19.67 -15.60 9.71
N ALA A 72 -20.49 -14.96 10.53
CA ALA A 72 -21.65 -15.62 11.13
C ALA A 72 -22.53 -16.25 10.02
N GLY A 73 -22.63 -17.58 10.00
CA GLY A 73 -23.40 -18.34 8.99
C GLY A 73 -22.56 -19.21 8.04
N GLU A 74 -21.25 -18.97 7.93
CA GLU A 74 -20.38 -19.69 6.99
C GLU A 74 -19.52 -20.77 7.69
N PRO A 75 -19.20 -21.89 7.01
CA PRO A 75 -18.27 -22.90 7.51
C PRO A 75 -16.85 -22.31 7.66
N ALA A 76 -15.98 -23.04 8.38
CA ALA A 76 -14.59 -22.65 8.55
C ALA A 76 -13.91 -22.50 7.18
N ASN A 77 -13.44 -21.29 6.86
CA ASN A 77 -12.78 -21.01 5.59
C ASN A 77 -11.28 -21.40 5.68
N ALA A 78 -10.84 -22.29 4.77
CA ALA A 78 -9.48 -22.79 4.66
C ALA A 78 -8.43 -21.67 4.40
N ASP A 79 -8.83 -20.53 3.86
CA ASP A 79 -7.99 -19.34 3.69
C ASP A 79 -7.45 -18.82 5.02
N PHE A 80 -8.25 -18.91 6.09
CA PHE A 80 -7.82 -18.46 7.41
C PHE A 80 -6.78 -19.40 8.02
N LEU A 81 -6.77 -20.67 7.61
CA LEU A 81 -5.73 -21.63 7.97
C LEU A 81 -4.48 -21.49 7.11
N ARG A 82 -4.54 -20.72 6.01
CA ARG A 82 -3.45 -20.54 5.04
C ARG A 82 -2.85 -21.87 4.57
N ALA A 83 -3.72 -22.84 4.31
CA ALA A 83 -3.31 -24.23 4.07
C ALA A 83 -2.51 -24.44 2.77
N ASP A 84 -2.73 -23.59 1.75
CA ASP A 84 -1.95 -23.62 0.51
C ASP A 84 -0.61 -22.89 0.69
N SER A 85 0.47 -23.66 0.91
CA SER A 85 1.82 -23.11 1.02
C SER A 85 2.31 -22.44 -0.27
N ALA A 86 1.83 -22.86 -1.44
CA ALA A 86 2.21 -22.23 -2.70
C ALA A 86 1.62 -20.83 -2.78
N TYR A 87 0.36 -20.64 -2.43
CA TYR A 87 -0.30 -19.33 -2.46
C TYR A 87 0.12 -18.40 -1.30
N TYR A 88 0.17 -18.91 -0.06
CA TYR A 88 0.41 -18.07 1.11
C TYR A 88 1.89 -17.84 1.44
N GLU A 89 2.78 -18.78 1.09
CA GLU A 89 4.22 -18.72 1.38
C GLU A 89 5.12 -18.71 0.13
N GLY A 90 4.60 -19.00 -1.06
CA GLY A 90 5.41 -19.15 -2.27
C GLY A 90 6.28 -20.41 -2.27
N LYS A 91 5.87 -21.46 -1.54
CA LYS A 91 6.63 -22.72 -1.43
C LYS A 91 5.91 -23.89 -2.05
N SER A 92 6.67 -24.72 -2.75
CA SER A 92 6.28 -26.04 -3.22
C SER A 92 6.09 -27.00 -2.03
N SER A 93 5.46 -28.15 -2.28
CA SER A 93 5.22 -29.19 -1.27
C SER A 93 6.49 -29.78 -0.64
N ASP A 94 7.63 -29.66 -1.30
CA ASP A 94 8.96 -30.08 -0.80
C ASP A 94 9.66 -28.99 0.03
N GLY A 95 9.04 -27.83 0.20
CA GLY A 95 9.59 -26.67 0.93
C GLY A 95 10.51 -25.78 0.09
N SER A 96 10.79 -26.14 -1.17
CA SER A 96 11.52 -25.28 -2.10
C SER A 96 10.65 -24.10 -2.56
N PHE A 97 11.27 -23.03 -3.07
CA PHE A 97 10.51 -21.92 -3.64
C PHE A 97 9.80 -22.35 -4.93
N ALA A 98 8.49 -22.12 -4.98
CA ALA A 98 7.68 -22.50 -6.12
C ALA A 98 8.08 -21.70 -7.37
N LYS A 99 8.25 -22.41 -8.49
CA LYS A 99 8.46 -21.80 -9.80
C LYS A 99 7.13 -21.77 -10.56
N GLY A 100 6.73 -20.60 -11.01
CA GLY A 100 5.41 -20.32 -11.58
C GLY A 100 4.44 -19.70 -10.59
N PHE A 101 3.20 -19.50 -11.05
CA PHE A 101 2.11 -18.94 -10.26
C PHE A 101 1.25 -20.06 -9.66
N PRO A 102 0.70 -19.89 -8.44
CA PRO A 102 -0.28 -20.82 -7.87
C PRO A 102 -1.49 -20.98 -8.80
N ALA A 103 -2.14 -22.14 -8.76
CA ALA A 103 -3.29 -22.44 -9.62
C ALA A 103 -4.47 -21.46 -9.41
N GLU A 104 -4.59 -20.93 -8.19
CA GLU A 104 -5.62 -19.96 -7.80
C GLU A 104 -5.37 -18.55 -8.35
N VAL A 105 -4.17 -18.27 -8.89
CA VAL A 105 -3.79 -16.95 -9.43
C VAL A 105 -3.49 -17.04 -10.93
N PRO A 106 -4.51 -17.10 -11.79
CA PRO A 106 -4.30 -17.08 -13.23
C PRO A 106 -3.73 -15.74 -13.69
N VAL A 107 -2.66 -15.77 -14.48
CA VAL A 107 -2.04 -14.57 -15.04
C VAL A 107 -2.92 -14.00 -16.15
N THR A 108 -3.79 -13.07 -15.78
CA THR A 108 -4.73 -12.37 -16.67
C THR A 108 -4.32 -10.92 -16.88
N ALA A 109 -4.91 -10.24 -17.87
CA ALA A 109 -4.70 -8.81 -18.07
C ALA A 109 -5.11 -7.99 -16.83
N ALA A 110 -6.24 -8.34 -16.20
CA ALA A 110 -6.70 -7.70 -14.96
C ALA A 110 -5.70 -7.88 -13.80
N LEU A 111 -5.09 -9.07 -13.67
CA LEU A 111 -4.03 -9.29 -12.69
C LEU A 111 -2.80 -8.42 -12.97
N LEU A 112 -2.41 -8.27 -14.24
CA LEU A 112 -1.28 -7.43 -14.63
C LEU A 112 -1.54 -5.94 -14.38
N GLU A 113 -2.74 -5.45 -14.70
CA GLU A 113 -3.15 -4.07 -14.40
C GLU A 113 -3.14 -3.81 -12.89
N ARG A 114 -3.67 -4.76 -12.11
CA ARG A 114 -3.61 -4.69 -10.64
C ARG A 114 -2.16 -4.69 -10.14
N GLY A 115 -1.33 -5.56 -10.70
CA GLY A 115 0.08 -5.65 -10.40
C GLY A 115 0.83 -4.35 -10.70
N GLN A 116 0.53 -3.72 -11.84
CA GLN A 116 1.09 -2.42 -12.23
C GLN A 116 0.72 -1.33 -11.23
N GLU A 117 -0.55 -1.25 -10.84
CA GLU A 117 -1.06 -0.28 -9.86
C GLU A 117 -0.30 -0.43 -8.53
N ARG A 118 -0.26 -1.66 -7.99
CA ARG A 118 0.41 -1.95 -6.72
C ARG A 118 1.92 -1.75 -6.78
N TYR A 119 2.54 -2.14 -7.89
CA TYR A 119 3.96 -1.90 -8.13
C TYR A 119 4.27 -0.40 -8.13
N GLY A 120 3.45 0.41 -8.82
CA GLY A 120 3.61 1.86 -8.88
C GLY A 120 3.56 2.53 -7.50
N ILE A 121 2.70 2.02 -6.61
CA ILE A 121 2.53 2.56 -5.25
C ILE A 121 3.68 2.14 -4.33
N TYR A 122 4.02 0.84 -4.29
CA TYR A 122 4.87 0.28 -3.24
C TYR A 122 6.31 -0.01 -3.67
N CYS A 123 6.54 -0.32 -4.95
CA CYS A 123 7.82 -0.87 -5.42
C CYS A 123 8.61 0.14 -6.26
N ALA A 124 7.94 0.86 -7.16
CA ALA A 124 8.54 1.82 -8.09
C ALA A 124 9.35 2.94 -7.41
N PRO A 125 9.00 3.46 -6.20
CA PRO A 125 9.80 4.48 -5.54
C PRO A 125 11.26 4.06 -5.30
N CYS A 126 11.52 2.76 -5.10
CA CYS A 126 12.87 2.21 -4.92
C CYS A 126 13.40 1.50 -6.17
N HIS A 127 12.57 0.69 -6.83
CA HIS A 127 12.99 -0.14 -7.96
C HIS A 127 12.89 0.54 -9.33
N GLY A 128 12.32 1.75 -9.40
CA GLY A 128 12.11 2.50 -10.64
C GLY A 128 10.87 2.03 -11.40
N ALA A 129 10.29 2.91 -12.23
CA ALA A 129 9.11 2.57 -13.03
C ALA A 129 9.38 1.44 -14.04
N LEU A 130 10.63 1.33 -14.51
CA LEU A 130 11.09 0.30 -15.45
C LEU A 130 11.69 -0.93 -14.75
N GLY A 131 11.76 -0.94 -13.41
CA GLY A 131 12.40 -2.02 -12.67
C GLY A 131 13.93 -2.05 -12.76
N ASP A 132 14.55 -0.92 -13.11
CA ASP A 132 15.99 -0.79 -13.35
C ASP A 132 16.81 -0.43 -12.09
N GLY A 133 16.16 -0.36 -10.92
CA GLY A 133 16.78 0.02 -9.66
C GLY A 133 17.05 1.53 -9.54
N ASN A 134 16.53 2.36 -10.46
CA ASN A 134 16.70 3.82 -10.45
C ASN A 134 15.44 4.53 -9.95
N GLY A 135 14.86 4.06 -8.84
CA GLY A 135 13.76 4.75 -8.17
C GLY A 135 14.18 6.09 -7.57
N ILE A 136 13.20 6.94 -7.27
CA ILE A 136 13.43 8.28 -6.69
C ILE A 136 14.23 8.23 -5.38
N THR A 137 14.09 7.17 -4.59
CA THR A 137 14.82 7.02 -3.31
C THR A 137 16.33 6.90 -3.49
N LYS A 138 16.80 6.53 -4.69
CA LYS A 138 18.24 6.51 -5.03
C LYS A 138 18.88 7.90 -4.88
N GLN A 139 18.14 8.97 -5.18
CA GLN A 139 18.60 10.35 -4.99
C GLN A 139 18.81 10.73 -3.52
N TYR A 140 18.21 9.96 -2.60
CA TYR A 140 18.30 10.14 -1.15
C TYR A 140 19.23 9.10 -0.48
N GLY A 141 20.10 8.44 -1.26
CA GLY A 141 21.12 7.52 -0.73
C GLY A 141 20.70 6.05 -0.66
N MET A 142 19.49 5.69 -1.08
CA MET A 142 19.03 4.30 -1.17
C MET A 142 19.45 3.65 -2.52
N GLY A 143 20.75 3.67 -2.82
CA GLY A 143 21.28 3.28 -4.13
C GLY A 143 21.56 1.78 -4.32
N ALA A 144 21.33 0.95 -3.31
CA ALA A 144 21.63 -0.50 -3.35
C ALA A 144 20.49 -1.36 -3.92
N THR A 145 19.45 -0.73 -4.47
CA THR A 145 18.31 -1.45 -5.06
C THR A 145 18.73 -2.14 -6.36
N PRO A 146 18.59 -3.47 -6.48
CA PRO A 146 18.98 -4.18 -7.70
C PRO A 146 18.01 -3.91 -8.85
N THR A 147 18.52 -4.01 -10.08
CA THR A 147 17.70 -4.05 -11.29
C THR A 147 17.07 -5.43 -11.46
N TYR A 148 15.78 -5.51 -11.77
CA TYR A 148 15.11 -6.77 -12.05
C TYR A 148 15.59 -7.43 -13.35
N HIS A 149 16.32 -6.69 -14.17
CA HIS A 149 16.81 -7.13 -15.46
C HIS A 149 18.08 -7.99 -15.37
N ASP A 150 18.68 -8.10 -14.18
CA ASP A 150 19.77 -9.03 -13.93
C ASP A 150 19.32 -10.49 -14.13
N ASP A 151 20.11 -11.30 -14.84
CA ASP A 151 19.79 -12.71 -15.09
C ASP A 151 19.54 -13.51 -13.81
N ARG A 152 20.24 -13.17 -12.72
CA ARG A 152 20.04 -13.74 -11.39
C ARG A 152 18.61 -13.54 -10.87
N LEU A 153 17.99 -12.38 -11.12
CA LEU A 153 16.61 -12.09 -10.69
C LEU A 153 15.57 -12.58 -11.70
N ARG A 154 15.94 -12.66 -12.98
CA ARG A 154 15.07 -13.23 -14.03
C ARG A 154 14.88 -14.73 -13.87
N THR A 155 15.92 -15.44 -13.42
CA THR A 155 15.90 -16.90 -13.23
C THR A 155 15.47 -17.34 -11.82
N MET A 156 15.40 -16.40 -10.88
CA MET A 156 14.86 -16.60 -9.52
C MET A 156 13.45 -17.18 -9.59
N ALA A 157 13.07 -18.08 -8.66
CA ALA A 157 11.72 -18.61 -8.60
C ALA A 157 10.72 -17.52 -8.14
N GLU A 158 9.50 -17.51 -8.68
CA GLU A 158 8.44 -16.58 -8.30
C GLU A 158 8.17 -16.63 -6.79
N GLY A 159 8.19 -17.83 -6.21
CA GLY A 159 8.09 -18.04 -4.77
C GLY A 159 9.19 -17.38 -3.93
N GLU A 160 10.42 -17.26 -4.46
CA GLU A 160 11.49 -16.53 -3.76
C GLU A 160 11.27 -15.01 -3.81
N ILE A 161 10.72 -14.51 -4.92
CA ILE A 161 10.30 -13.10 -5.02
C ILE A 161 9.17 -12.83 -4.03
N TYR A 162 8.18 -13.72 -3.97
CA TYR A 162 7.09 -13.67 -2.99
C TYR A 162 7.64 -13.65 -1.54
N ASN A 163 8.56 -14.55 -1.21
CA ASN A 163 9.22 -14.59 0.09
C ASN A 163 9.93 -13.27 0.43
N THR A 164 10.60 -12.67 -0.57
CA THR A 164 11.26 -11.36 -0.41
C THR A 164 10.26 -10.25 -0.10
N ILE A 165 9.07 -10.27 -0.70
CA ILE A 165 8.01 -9.29 -0.41
C ILE A 165 7.51 -9.45 1.04
N ILE A 166 7.29 -10.68 1.51
CA ILE A 166 6.69 -10.92 2.83
C ILE A 166 7.68 -10.84 3.99
N HIS A 167 8.96 -11.12 3.78
CA HIS A 167 9.97 -11.13 4.85
C HIS A 167 11.03 -10.03 4.70
N GLY A 168 11.11 -9.38 3.55
CA GLY A 168 12.20 -8.47 3.22
C GLY A 168 13.48 -9.21 2.82
N LYS A 169 14.51 -8.46 2.41
CA LYS A 169 15.84 -8.97 2.06
C LYS A 169 16.88 -7.87 2.16
N GLY A 170 17.90 -8.05 3.00
CA GLY A 170 18.91 -7.03 3.26
C GLY A 170 18.29 -5.74 3.79
N ASN A 171 18.44 -4.65 3.04
CA ASN A 171 17.86 -3.34 3.39
C ASN A 171 16.39 -3.18 2.99
N MET A 172 15.82 -4.12 2.23
CA MET A 172 14.40 -4.10 1.88
C MET A 172 13.59 -4.67 3.05
N LEU A 173 12.73 -3.86 3.65
CA LEU A 173 11.80 -4.27 4.71
C LEU A 173 10.64 -5.10 4.15
N SER A 174 9.91 -5.77 5.06
CA SER A 174 8.70 -6.51 4.72
C SER A 174 7.56 -5.60 4.25
N TYR A 175 6.82 -6.09 3.26
CA TYR A 175 5.57 -5.52 2.74
C TYR A 175 4.34 -6.39 3.05
N ALA A 176 4.45 -7.38 3.93
CA ALA A 176 3.35 -8.29 4.25
C ALA A 176 2.11 -7.60 4.82
N ASP A 177 2.29 -6.47 5.50
CA ASP A 177 1.22 -5.62 6.06
C ASP A 177 0.66 -4.59 5.07
N LYS A 178 1.35 -4.34 3.95
CA LYS A 178 0.91 -3.37 2.92
C LYS A 178 0.20 -4.04 1.75
N LEU A 179 0.61 -5.26 1.41
CA LEU A 179 0.06 -6.03 0.29
C LEU A 179 -0.68 -7.25 0.81
N ASP A 180 -1.94 -7.41 0.38
CA ASP A 180 -2.65 -8.67 0.54
C ASP A 180 -2.01 -9.79 -0.30
N VAL A 181 -2.39 -11.04 -0.06
CA VAL A 181 -1.74 -12.21 -0.68
C VAL A 181 -1.88 -12.17 -2.21
N HIS A 182 -3.06 -11.80 -2.70
CA HIS A 182 -3.34 -11.73 -4.14
C HIS A 182 -2.53 -10.62 -4.82
N ASP A 183 -2.44 -9.44 -4.20
CA ASP A 183 -1.68 -8.30 -4.68
C ASP A 183 -0.18 -8.58 -4.74
N ARG A 184 0.35 -9.41 -3.83
CA ARG A 184 1.75 -9.88 -3.91
C ARG A 184 2.01 -10.64 -5.20
N TRP A 185 1.14 -11.58 -5.55
CA TRP A 185 1.24 -12.33 -6.81
C TRP A 185 1.01 -11.43 -8.03
N ALA A 186 0.08 -10.49 -7.96
CA ALA A 186 -0.14 -9.51 -9.02
C ALA A 186 1.13 -8.67 -9.30
N VAL A 187 1.78 -8.17 -8.25
CA VAL A 187 3.05 -7.44 -8.36
C VAL A 187 4.14 -8.31 -8.99
N ILE A 188 4.24 -9.59 -8.59
CA ILE A 188 5.22 -10.53 -9.19
C ILE A 188 4.94 -10.73 -10.68
N ALA A 189 3.67 -10.88 -11.08
CA ALA A 189 3.28 -10.97 -12.49
C ALA A 189 3.71 -9.72 -13.27
N TYR A 190 3.53 -8.53 -12.69
CA TYR A 190 3.98 -7.29 -13.30
C TYR A 190 5.52 -7.18 -13.38
N VAL A 191 6.24 -7.62 -12.35
CA VAL A 191 7.72 -7.70 -12.38
C VAL A 191 8.19 -8.63 -13.51
N ARG A 192 7.52 -9.78 -13.72
CA ARG A 192 7.82 -10.66 -14.86
C ARG A 192 7.52 -10.00 -16.20
N ALA A 193 6.46 -9.21 -16.29
CA ALA A 193 6.14 -8.44 -17.48
C ALA A 193 7.23 -7.39 -17.79
N LEU A 194 7.71 -6.65 -16.77
CA LEU A 194 8.82 -5.70 -16.92
C LEU A 194 10.09 -6.39 -17.41
N GLN A 195 10.45 -7.53 -16.82
CA GLN A 195 11.59 -8.34 -17.26
C GLN A 195 11.44 -8.81 -18.71
N ARG A 196 10.24 -9.22 -19.12
CA ARG A 196 10.00 -9.64 -20.51
C ARG A 196 10.04 -8.45 -21.47
N ALA A 197 9.50 -7.29 -21.07
CA ALA A 197 9.48 -6.08 -21.90
C ALA A 197 10.90 -5.58 -22.22
N GLN A 198 11.82 -5.64 -21.25
CA GLN A 198 13.20 -5.18 -21.45
C GLN A 198 14.00 -6.04 -22.44
N PHE A 199 13.66 -7.34 -22.55
CA PHE A 199 14.34 -8.30 -23.42
C PHE A 199 13.41 -8.85 -24.51
N ALA A 200 12.37 -8.09 -24.88
CA ALA A 200 11.42 -8.48 -25.89
C ALA A 200 12.11 -8.57 -27.26
N THR A 201 11.76 -9.60 -28.02
CA THR A 201 12.21 -9.79 -29.40
C THR A 201 11.07 -9.43 -30.36
N PRO A 202 11.36 -9.17 -31.66
CA PRO A 202 10.31 -8.99 -32.66
C PRO A 202 9.32 -10.16 -32.76
N ALA A 203 9.74 -11.36 -32.34
CA ALA A 203 8.87 -12.54 -32.30
C ALA A 203 7.78 -12.43 -31.22
N ASP A 204 8.01 -11.68 -30.15
CA ASP A 204 7.05 -11.45 -29.05
C ASP A 204 5.92 -10.48 -29.45
N VAL A 205 6.11 -9.71 -30.53
CA VAL A 205 5.11 -8.77 -31.03
C VAL A 205 4.10 -9.49 -31.92
N PRO A 206 2.78 -9.41 -31.61
CA PRO A 206 1.73 -9.94 -32.47
C PRO A 206 1.84 -9.40 -33.90
N ALA A 207 1.60 -10.25 -34.90
CA ALA A 207 1.86 -9.93 -36.31
C ALA A 207 1.18 -8.63 -36.78
N ASN A 208 -0.02 -8.35 -36.27
CA ASN A 208 -0.80 -7.14 -36.58
C ASN A 208 -0.16 -5.84 -36.06
N HIS A 209 0.71 -5.90 -35.05
CA HIS A 209 1.38 -4.73 -34.46
C HIS A 209 2.84 -4.56 -34.92
N ARG A 210 3.40 -5.51 -35.67
CA ARG A 210 4.80 -5.44 -36.13
C ARG A 210 5.06 -4.24 -37.03
N THR A 211 4.14 -3.94 -37.94
CA THR A 211 4.25 -2.83 -38.88
C THR A 211 4.20 -1.47 -38.18
N GLU A 212 3.41 -1.33 -37.11
CA GLU A 212 3.32 -0.11 -36.30
C GLU A 212 4.65 0.22 -35.61
N LEU A 213 5.42 -0.81 -35.26
CA LEU A 213 6.72 -0.69 -34.60
C LEU A 213 7.92 -0.69 -35.57
N GLY A 214 7.67 -0.65 -36.89
CA GLY A 214 8.72 -0.68 -37.92
C GLY A 214 9.45 -2.02 -38.02
N LEU A 215 8.87 -3.09 -37.47
CA LEU A 215 9.41 -4.45 -37.53
C LEU A 215 8.95 -5.12 -38.84
N LYS A 216 9.91 -5.70 -39.57
CA LYS A 216 9.65 -6.46 -40.80
C LYS A 216 9.23 -7.89 -40.48
#